data_AF-A0AAN5DGT7-F1
#
_entry.id   AF-A0AAN5DGT7-F1
#
_cell.length_a   1.000
_cell.length_b   1.000
_cell.length_c   1.000
_cell.angle_alpha   90.00
_cell.angle_beta   90.00
_cell.angle_gamma   90.00
#
_symmetry.space_group_name_H-M   'P 1'
#
loop_
_entity.id
_entity.type
_entity.pdbx_description
1 polymer ?
#
loop_
_entity_poly.entity_id
_entity_poly.type
_entity_poly.pdbx_seq_one_letter_code
_entity_poly.pdbx_strand_id
1 'polypeptide(L)'
;KVVHFADSIGLDLVQVKCIFPYSSSEDFRTSIHSFSVKPSSWKTLSSNRVASHSGTFNDTRFLQMQTSLPNLLKSYEQICGERLQRVMANGICLKSVNVIGMTLYATVAVYNHSYEKEVFVRYTLDGWRSYNEIAAQFDSSNTRDNSDSFSFTLFLPHSMPVGSKCEFALRCSSAGKEYWDNNRGSNYVLECKTMADHYETSSKSSNDHPVFY
;
A
#
# COMPACT_ATOMS: atom_id res chain seq x y z
N LYS A 1 -3.72 -36.40 25.09
CA LYS A 1 -2.44 -36.31 24.32
C LYS A 1 -2.35 -34.88 23.81
N VAL A 2 -1.38 -34.09 24.27
CA VAL A 2 -1.22 -32.68 23.88
C VAL A 2 -0.07 -32.61 22.86
N VAL A 3 -0.29 -31.88 21.77
CA VAL A 3 0.73 -31.68 20.73
C VAL A 3 1.49 -30.39 21.06
N HIS A 4 2.80 -30.51 21.25
CA HIS A 4 3.71 -29.38 21.42
C HIS A 4 4.45 -29.17 20.10
N PHE A 5 4.47 -27.92 19.63
CA PHE A 5 5.22 -27.54 18.43
C PHE A 5 6.57 -27.01 18.86
N ALA A 6 7.63 -27.56 18.29
CA ALA A 6 9.01 -27.16 18.56
C ALA A 6 9.70 -26.66 17.28
N ASP A 7 10.68 -25.78 17.42
CA ASP A 7 11.47 -25.28 16.31
C ASP A 7 12.45 -26.36 15.77
N SER A 8 13.24 -26.00 14.75
CA SER A 8 14.22 -26.93 14.15
C SER A 8 15.34 -27.37 15.11
N ILE A 9 15.41 -26.82 16.32
CA ILE A 9 16.36 -27.20 17.37
C ILE A 9 15.67 -27.83 18.59
N GLY A 10 14.36 -28.12 18.52
CA GLY A 10 13.63 -28.87 19.55
C GLY A 10 13.18 -28.04 20.76
N LEU A 11 13.19 -26.71 20.66
CA LEU A 11 12.65 -25.82 21.70
C LEU A 11 11.19 -25.48 21.41
N ASP A 12 10.38 -25.36 22.47
CA ASP A 12 8.97 -24.96 22.35
C ASP A 12 8.85 -23.65 21.58
N LEU A 13 7.93 -23.60 20.59
CA LEU A 13 7.71 -22.41 19.77
C LEU A 13 7.15 -21.27 20.64
N VAL A 14 7.99 -20.29 20.99
CA VAL A 14 7.58 -19.11 21.78
C VAL A 14 7.11 -17.96 20.89
N GLN A 15 7.58 -17.90 19.64
CA GLN A 15 7.30 -16.78 18.74
C GLN A 15 7.24 -17.23 17.28
N VAL A 16 6.17 -16.87 16.59
CA VAL A 16 6.03 -17.05 15.14
C VAL A 16 6.27 -15.70 14.47
N LYS A 17 7.30 -15.63 13.62
CA LYS A 17 7.55 -14.46 12.76
C LYS A 17 7.10 -14.78 11.35
N CYS A 18 6.15 -14.01 10.84
CA CYS A 18 5.70 -14.17 9.46
C CYS A 18 6.77 -13.68 8.50
N ILE A 19 7.24 -14.58 7.65
CA ILE A 19 8.00 -14.26 6.45
C ILE A 19 6.98 -14.25 5.32
N PHE A 20 6.68 -13.06 4.80
CA PHE A 20 5.74 -12.94 3.68
C PHE A 20 6.40 -13.51 2.41
N PRO A 21 5.67 -14.31 1.59
CA PRO A 21 6.22 -14.99 0.41
C PRO A 21 6.66 -14.07 -0.75
N TYR A 22 6.66 -12.74 -0.56
CA TYR A 22 7.26 -11.80 -1.51
C TYR A 22 8.70 -11.41 -1.15
N SER A 23 9.35 -12.09 -0.20
CA SER A 23 10.78 -11.90 0.09
C SER A 23 11.71 -12.71 -0.85
N SER A 24 11.37 -12.86 -2.14
CA SER A 24 12.38 -13.25 -3.13
C SER A 24 13.16 -12.00 -3.52
N SER A 25 14.12 -11.65 -2.68
CA SER A 25 15.12 -10.63 -2.95
C SER A 25 16.14 -11.16 -3.95
N GLU A 26 15.93 -10.88 -5.23
CA GLU A 26 17.01 -10.60 -6.16
C GLU A 26 16.63 -9.26 -6.83
N ASP A 27 17.53 -8.28 -6.78
CA ASP A 27 17.48 -6.97 -7.43
C ASP A 27 16.53 -5.89 -6.89
N PHE A 28 16.84 -5.33 -5.70
CA PHE A 28 16.80 -3.86 -5.47
C PHE A 28 17.75 -3.48 -4.33
N ARG A 29 19.07 -3.63 -4.55
CA ARG A 29 20.11 -2.87 -3.85
C ARG A 29 20.60 -1.83 -4.84
N THR A 30 20.24 -0.57 -4.70
CA THR A 30 21.06 0.54 -4.16
C THR A 30 20.23 1.80 -4.53
N SER A 31 19.91 2.77 -3.68
CA SER A 31 20.73 3.49 -2.72
C SER A 31 19.84 4.10 -1.64
N ILE A 32 19.97 3.63 -0.40
CA ILE A 32 19.42 4.32 0.77
C ILE A 32 20.41 5.42 1.15
N HIS A 33 20.13 6.66 0.75
CA HIS A 33 20.70 7.81 1.44
C HIS A 33 19.80 8.13 2.63
N SER A 34 20.36 7.94 3.82
CA SER A 34 19.75 8.21 5.11
C SER A 34 19.35 9.68 5.24
N PHE A 35 18.06 9.94 5.42
CA PHE A 35 17.59 11.22 5.92
C PHE A 35 17.14 11.07 7.38
N SER A 36 18.00 11.54 8.29
CA SER A 36 17.60 11.86 9.66
C SER A 36 16.75 13.13 9.63
N VAL A 37 15.44 12.98 9.81
CA VAL A 37 14.56 14.11 10.14
C VAL A 37 14.36 14.11 11.65
N LYS A 38 14.89 15.15 12.33
CA LYS A 38 14.62 15.39 13.75
C LYS A 38 13.18 15.92 13.90
N PRO A 39 12.31 15.28 14.70
CA PRO A 39 11.03 15.89 15.03
C PRO A 39 11.27 16.98 16.09
N SER A 40 10.95 18.23 15.76
CA SER A 40 10.81 19.27 16.77
C SER A 40 9.36 19.30 17.26
N SER A 41 9.22 19.32 18.59
CA SER A 41 8.04 19.76 19.32
C SER A 41 6.84 18.80 19.39
N TRP A 42 7.02 17.64 20.04
CA TRP A 42 5.90 16.94 20.68
C TRP A 42 5.72 17.46 22.10
N LYS A 43 4.57 18.08 22.38
CA LYS A 43 4.16 18.41 23.75
C LYS A 43 3.85 17.10 24.48
N THR A 44 4.52 16.90 25.61
CA THR A 44 4.37 15.77 26.53
C THR A 44 2.90 15.57 26.91
N LEU A 45 2.29 14.51 26.38
CA LEU A 45 1.05 13.95 26.93
C LEU A 45 1.43 12.89 27.95
N SER A 46 0.96 13.13 29.17
CA SER A 46 1.15 12.35 30.38
C SER A 46 0.85 10.86 30.18
N SER A 47 1.78 10.06 30.70
CA SER A 47 1.71 8.60 30.89
C SER A 47 0.32 8.12 31.28
N ASN A 48 -0.24 7.23 30.47
CA ASN A 48 -1.11 6.17 30.97
C ASN A 48 -1.08 4.95 30.04
N ARG A 49 -0.57 3.86 30.62
CA ARG A 49 -0.63 2.45 30.20
C ARG A 49 0.09 2.08 28.90
N VAL A 50 1.27 1.49 29.07
CA VAL A 50 1.88 0.57 28.10
C VAL A 50 0.85 -0.51 27.78
N ALA A 51 0.28 -0.47 26.58
CA ALA A 51 -0.50 -1.59 26.08
C ALA A 51 0.45 -2.77 25.93
N SER A 52 0.21 -3.83 26.69
CA SER A 52 0.92 -5.09 26.58
C SER A 52 0.77 -5.59 25.14
N HIS A 53 1.84 -5.51 24.34
CA HIS A 53 1.87 -6.15 23.02
C HIS A 53 2.01 -7.66 23.19
N SER A 54 0.95 -8.31 23.66
CA SER A 54 0.68 -9.71 23.39
C SER A 54 0.10 -9.77 21.98
N GLY A 55 0.92 -9.49 20.97
CA GLY A 55 0.48 -9.55 19.58
C GLY A 55 0.39 -11.00 19.16
N THR A 56 -0.77 -11.62 19.32
CA THR A 56 -1.02 -12.92 18.69
C THR A 56 -0.97 -12.74 17.17
N PHE A 57 -0.58 -13.77 16.42
CA PHE A 57 -0.52 -13.71 14.95
C PHE A 57 -1.80 -13.13 14.32
N ASN A 58 -2.95 -13.45 14.92
CA ASN A 58 -4.28 -13.00 14.52
C ASN A 58 -4.47 -11.49 14.64
N ASP A 59 -3.80 -10.82 15.59
CA ASP A 59 -3.88 -9.36 15.79
C ASP A 59 -2.97 -8.56 14.84
N THR A 60 -2.16 -9.25 14.02
CA THR A 60 -1.25 -8.60 13.08
C THR A 60 -2.07 -7.82 12.04
N ARG A 61 -1.84 -6.51 11.99
CA ARG A 61 -2.52 -5.59 11.08
C ARG A 61 -1.80 -5.50 9.75
N PHE A 62 -2.58 -5.38 8.70
CA PHE A 62 -2.10 -5.11 7.36
C PHE A 62 -3.12 -4.26 6.61
N LEU A 63 -2.66 -3.64 5.53
CA LEU A 63 -3.50 -2.87 4.63
C LEU A 63 -3.94 -3.74 3.46
N GLN A 64 -5.20 -3.62 3.08
CA GLN A 64 -5.73 -4.20 1.85
C GLN A 64 -6.18 -3.09 0.92
N MET A 65 -5.64 -3.07 -0.30
CA MET A 65 -6.16 -2.20 -1.35
C MET A 65 -7.53 -2.69 -1.79
N GLN A 66 -8.55 -1.84 -1.69
CA GLN A 66 -9.86 -2.10 -2.26
C GLN A 66 -9.76 -1.86 -3.77
N THR A 67 -9.78 -2.93 -4.55
CA THR A 67 -9.91 -2.84 -6.00
C THR A 67 -11.38 -2.94 -6.36
N SER A 68 -11.85 -2.06 -7.23
CA SER A 68 -13.09 -2.35 -7.94
C SER A 68 -12.89 -3.64 -8.74
N LEU A 69 -13.92 -4.47 -8.81
CA LEU A 69 -13.91 -5.80 -9.44
C LEU A 69 -13.71 -5.90 -10.98
N PRO A 70 -13.56 -4.84 -11.84
CA PRO A 70 -13.54 -5.09 -13.28
C PRO A 70 -12.22 -5.62 -13.86
N ASN A 71 -11.16 -5.82 -13.05
CA ASN A 71 -9.86 -6.27 -13.58
C ASN A 71 -9.68 -7.79 -13.63
N LEU A 72 -10.58 -8.59 -13.01
CA LEU A 72 -10.37 -10.04 -12.89
C LEU A 72 -10.52 -10.80 -14.22
N LEU A 73 -11.09 -10.18 -15.26
CA LEU A 73 -11.33 -10.78 -16.58
C LEU A 73 -10.53 -10.14 -17.72
N LYS A 74 -9.67 -9.14 -17.43
CA LYS A 74 -8.91 -8.42 -18.46
C LYS A 74 -7.53 -9.03 -18.64
N SER A 75 -7.06 -9.13 -19.88
CA SER A 75 -5.67 -9.48 -20.15
C SER A 75 -4.73 -8.37 -19.68
N TYR A 76 -3.47 -8.72 -19.42
CA TYR A 76 -2.44 -7.75 -19.04
C TYR A 76 -2.31 -6.61 -20.06
N GLU A 77 -2.38 -6.93 -21.36
CA GLU A 77 -2.30 -5.94 -22.44
C GLU A 77 -3.48 -4.96 -22.41
N GLN A 78 -4.69 -5.45 -22.14
CA GLN A 78 -5.88 -4.59 -22.00
C GLN A 78 -5.73 -3.66 -20.80
N ILE A 79 -5.22 -4.16 -19.68
CA ILE A 79 -4.97 -3.35 -18.47
C ILE A 79 -3.93 -2.26 -18.76
N CYS A 80 -2.81 -2.61 -19.40
CA CYS A 80 -1.79 -1.64 -19.78
C CYS A 80 -2.32 -0.60 -20.76
N GLY A 81 -3.11 -1.00 -21.75
CA GLY A 81 -3.73 -0.09 -22.73
C GLY A 81 -4.69 0.90 -22.07
N GLU A 82 -5.58 0.44 -21.18
CA GLU A 82 -6.49 1.33 -20.45
C GLU A 82 -5.75 2.32 -19.54
N ARG A 83 -4.69 1.87 -18.86
CA ARG A 83 -3.88 2.75 -18.02
C ARG A 83 -3.14 3.78 -18.86
N LEU A 84 -2.58 3.39 -20.00
CA LEU A 84 -1.91 4.30 -20.91
C LEU A 84 -2.88 5.37 -21.44
N GLN A 85 -4.07 4.96 -21.89
CA GLN A 85 -5.12 5.90 -22.29
C GLN A 85 -5.48 6.87 -21.16
N ARG A 86 -5.54 6.37 -19.91
CA ARG A 86 -5.82 7.20 -18.75
C ARG A 86 -4.69 8.19 -18.44
N VAL A 87 -3.43 7.79 -18.56
CA VAL A 87 -2.28 8.71 -18.43
C VAL A 87 -2.35 9.79 -19.50
N MET A 88 -2.63 9.42 -20.75
CA MET A 88 -2.75 10.37 -21.86
C MET A 88 -3.93 11.33 -21.68
N ALA A 89 -5.07 10.85 -21.18
CA ALA A 89 -6.27 11.66 -21.01
C ALA A 89 -6.21 12.58 -19.78
N ASN A 90 -5.70 12.07 -18.66
CA ASN A 90 -5.75 12.77 -17.37
C ASN A 90 -4.41 13.41 -16.97
N GLY A 91 -3.33 13.16 -17.71
CA GLY A 91 -1.97 13.63 -17.42
C GLY A 91 -1.24 12.83 -16.32
N ILE A 92 -1.97 12.12 -15.46
CA ILE A 92 -1.43 11.30 -14.38
C ILE A 92 -2.29 10.05 -14.16
N CYS A 93 -1.66 8.93 -13.85
CA CYS A 93 -2.36 7.73 -13.42
C CYS A 93 -1.53 6.91 -12.42
N LEU A 94 -2.19 6.26 -11.45
CA LEU A 94 -1.55 5.18 -10.70
C LEU A 94 -1.13 4.08 -11.69
N LYS A 95 0.04 3.47 -11.55
CA LYS A 95 0.54 2.38 -12.43
C LYS A 95 0.53 1.02 -11.74
N SER A 96 1.03 0.96 -10.51
CA SER A 96 1.08 -0.28 -9.73
C SER A 96 1.09 0.05 -8.25
N VAL A 97 0.65 -0.92 -7.45
CA VAL A 97 0.67 -0.85 -5.99
C VAL A 97 1.13 -2.18 -5.43
N ASN A 98 1.94 -2.12 -4.38
CA ASN A 98 2.36 -3.24 -3.58
C ASN A 98 2.18 -2.84 -2.12
N VAL A 99 1.51 -3.69 -1.35
CA VAL A 99 1.18 -3.41 0.04
C VAL A 99 1.82 -4.48 0.92
N ILE A 100 2.64 -4.06 1.88
CA ILE A 100 3.35 -4.94 2.81
C ILE A 100 3.08 -4.45 4.23
N GLY A 101 2.31 -5.22 5.00
CA GLY A 101 1.89 -4.82 6.34
C GLY A 101 1.16 -3.48 6.31
N MET A 102 1.70 -2.48 7.01
CA MET A 102 1.15 -1.12 7.10
C MET A 102 1.79 -0.12 6.12
N THR A 103 2.48 -0.61 5.08
CA THR A 103 3.18 0.22 4.09
C THR A 103 2.65 -0.02 2.69
N LEU A 104 2.33 1.05 1.97
CA LEU A 104 2.03 1.04 0.54
C LEU A 104 3.26 1.53 -0.23
N TYR A 105 3.70 0.75 -1.20
CA TYR A 105 4.64 1.12 -2.25
C TYR A 105 3.86 1.27 -3.56
N ALA A 106 4.08 2.34 -4.28
CA ALA A 106 3.31 2.60 -5.48
C ALA A 106 4.13 3.32 -6.55
N THR A 107 3.86 2.96 -7.80
CA THR A 107 4.38 3.64 -8.98
C THR A 107 3.26 4.40 -9.65
N VAL A 108 3.57 5.60 -10.10
CA VAL A 108 2.71 6.57 -10.77
C VAL A 108 3.29 6.83 -12.15
N ALA A 109 2.42 6.87 -13.17
CA ALA A 109 2.78 7.28 -14.51
C ALA A 109 2.26 8.69 -14.76
N VAL A 110 3.09 9.56 -15.33
CA VAL A 110 2.78 10.97 -15.61
C VAL A 110 3.10 11.26 -17.05
N TYR A 111 2.16 11.84 -17.79
CA TYR A 111 2.37 12.19 -19.18
C TYR A 111 3.39 13.32 -19.31
N ASN A 112 4.28 13.24 -20.30
CA ASN A 112 5.37 14.20 -20.46
C ASN A 112 4.92 15.47 -21.20
N HIS A 113 4.24 16.37 -20.48
CA HIS A 113 3.88 17.71 -20.99
C HIS A 113 5.03 18.73 -20.90
N SER A 114 5.85 18.63 -19.85
CA SER A 114 7.03 19.48 -19.61
C SER A 114 8.10 18.71 -18.85
N TYR A 115 9.37 19.12 -18.93
CA TYR A 115 10.44 18.52 -18.15
C TYR A 115 10.18 18.62 -16.63
N GLU A 116 9.87 19.83 -16.15
CA GLU A 116 9.57 20.06 -14.74
C GLU A 116 8.19 19.53 -14.38
N LYS A 117 8.15 18.64 -13.38
CA LYS A 117 6.96 18.00 -12.86
C LYS A 117 7.09 17.84 -11.35
N GLU A 118 6.03 18.20 -10.63
CA GLU A 118 5.93 17.93 -9.21
C GLU A 118 4.76 16.98 -8.96
N VAL A 119 5.06 15.81 -8.43
CA VAL A 119 4.06 14.75 -8.21
C VAL A 119 3.85 14.56 -6.72
N PHE A 120 2.59 14.58 -6.31
CA PHE A 120 2.19 14.42 -4.92
C PHE A 120 1.08 13.39 -4.77
N VAL A 121 1.12 12.69 -3.66
CA VAL A 121 0.03 11.84 -3.19
C VAL A 121 -0.65 12.54 -2.04
N ARG A 122 -1.93 12.86 -2.24
CA ARG A 122 -2.77 13.43 -1.20
C ARG A 122 -3.61 12.31 -0.61
N TYR A 123 -3.54 12.14 0.71
CA TYR A 123 -4.28 11.09 1.41
C TYR A 123 -4.96 11.61 2.67
N THR A 124 -6.00 10.91 3.09
CA THR A 124 -6.81 11.21 4.27
C THR A 124 -7.13 9.93 5.04
N LEU A 125 -7.29 10.06 6.35
CA LEU A 125 -7.71 8.99 7.27
C LEU A 125 -9.08 9.28 7.90
N ASP A 126 -9.71 10.39 7.53
CA ASP A 126 -10.90 10.93 8.22
C ASP A 126 -12.00 11.38 7.25
N GLY A 127 -12.02 10.83 6.04
CA GLY A 127 -13.03 11.14 5.02
C GLY A 127 -12.90 12.56 4.48
N TRP A 128 -11.66 13.00 4.21
CA TRP A 128 -11.32 14.30 3.61
C TRP A 128 -11.61 15.53 4.48
N ARG A 129 -11.87 15.35 5.78
CA ARG A 129 -11.91 16.50 6.72
C ARG A 129 -10.53 17.10 6.91
N SER A 130 -9.51 16.27 6.91
CA SER A 130 -8.10 16.66 6.83
C SER A 130 -7.38 15.81 5.79
N TYR A 131 -6.27 16.33 5.27
CA TYR A 131 -5.43 15.62 4.33
C TYR A 131 -3.95 15.86 4.61
N ASN A 132 -3.13 14.91 4.17
CA ASN A 132 -1.68 15.00 4.15
C ASN A 132 -1.19 14.81 2.72
N GLU A 133 -0.02 15.35 2.41
CA GLU A 133 0.62 15.20 1.10
C GLU A 133 2.03 14.65 1.24
N ILE A 134 2.40 13.74 0.33
CA ILE A 134 3.74 13.17 0.20
C ILE A 134 4.21 13.39 -1.23
N ALA A 135 5.42 13.92 -1.41
CA ALA A 135 6.03 14.03 -2.72
C ALA A 135 6.46 12.66 -3.24
N ALA A 136 6.15 12.37 -4.51
CA ALA A 136 6.67 11.22 -5.21
C ALA A 136 8.04 11.55 -5.85
N GLN A 137 8.90 10.56 -5.94
CA GLN A 137 10.24 10.70 -6.51
C GLN A 137 10.25 10.21 -7.95
N PHE A 138 11.01 10.89 -8.81
CA PHE A 138 11.19 10.44 -10.19
C PHE A 138 12.01 9.15 -10.22
N ASP A 139 11.54 8.16 -10.97
CA ASP A 139 12.24 6.89 -11.17
C ASP A 139 12.91 6.81 -12.55
N SER A 140 12.10 6.96 -13.61
CA SER A 140 12.55 6.74 -15.00
C SER A 140 11.61 7.38 -16.01
N SER A 141 12.09 7.59 -17.24
CA SER A 141 11.26 8.04 -18.36
C SER A 141 11.04 6.91 -19.35
N ASN A 142 9.80 6.75 -19.83
CA ASN A 142 9.44 5.80 -20.87
C ASN A 142 9.12 6.57 -22.16
N THR A 143 10.05 6.52 -23.11
CA THR A 143 9.97 7.23 -24.39
C THR A 143 8.89 6.65 -25.31
N ARG A 144 8.60 5.35 -25.22
CA ARG A 144 7.57 4.69 -26.06
C ARG A 144 6.17 5.18 -25.71
N ASP A 145 5.92 5.37 -24.43
CA ASP A 145 4.61 5.76 -23.90
C ASP A 145 4.49 7.28 -23.67
N ASN A 146 5.55 8.05 -23.96
CA ASN A 146 5.70 9.47 -23.66
C ASN A 146 5.31 9.83 -22.22
N SER A 147 5.77 9.02 -21.27
CA SER A 147 5.39 9.13 -19.86
C SER A 147 6.57 8.91 -18.94
N ASP A 148 6.62 9.65 -17.84
CA ASP A 148 7.56 9.47 -16.76
C ASP A 148 6.96 8.61 -15.64
N SER A 149 7.80 7.81 -14.99
CA SER A 149 7.44 7.01 -13.83
C SER A 149 7.97 7.66 -12.56
N PHE A 150 7.12 7.74 -11.55
CA PHE A 150 7.43 8.25 -10.22
C PHE A 150 7.03 7.20 -9.17
N SER A 151 7.76 7.13 -8.06
CA SER A 151 7.43 6.26 -6.94
C SER A 151 7.14 7.04 -5.67
N PHE A 152 6.26 6.50 -4.84
CA PHE A 152 6.06 6.98 -3.48
C PHE A 152 5.89 5.81 -2.53
N THR A 153 6.20 6.07 -1.26
CA THR A 153 5.93 5.15 -0.17
C THR A 153 5.05 5.85 0.86
N LEU A 154 3.95 5.22 1.21
CA LEU A 154 3.02 5.70 2.23
C LEU A 154 3.06 4.75 3.43
N PHE A 155 3.47 5.29 4.58
CA PHE A 155 3.51 4.59 5.85
C PHE A 155 2.27 4.95 6.67
N LEU A 156 1.46 3.95 7.01
CA LEU A 156 0.30 4.15 7.88
C LEU A 156 0.59 3.65 9.30
N PRO A 157 0.07 4.32 10.34
CA PRO A 157 0.38 3.99 11.72
C PRO A 157 -0.22 2.63 12.10
N HIS A 158 0.55 1.80 12.80
CA HIS A 158 0.07 0.51 13.33
C HIS A 158 -1.08 0.66 14.36
N SER A 159 -1.26 1.86 14.91
CA SER A 159 -2.38 2.21 15.78
C SER A 159 -3.69 2.45 15.02
N MET A 160 -3.68 2.43 13.68
CA MET A 160 -4.88 2.56 12.87
C MET A 160 -5.91 1.48 13.26
N PRO A 161 -7.16 1.85 13.62
CA PRO A 161 -8.18 0.87 13.97
C PRO A 161 -8.54 -0.03 12.79
N VAL A 162 -8.82 -1.31 13.07
CA VAL A 162 -9.29 -2.27 12.06
C VAL A 162 -10.62 -1.78 11.48
N GLY A 163 -10.78 -1.95 10.17
CA GLY A 163 -11.90 -1.40 9.40
C GLY A 163 -11.75 0.08 9.04
N SER A 164 -10.76 0.79 9.58
CA SER A 164 -10.48 2.16 9.16
C SER A 164 -9.92 2.19 7.73
N LYS A 165 -10.19 3.30 7.04
CA LYS A 165 -9.81 3.49 5.65
C LYS A 165 -8.84 4.66 5.50
N CYS A 166 -7.85 4.46 4.65
CA CYS A 166 -7.04 5.53 4.08
C CYS A 166 -7.47 5.72 2.63
N GLU A 167 -7.93 6.92 2.30
CA GLU A 167 -8.23 7.29 0.92
C GLU A 167 -7.10 8.14 0.35
N PHE A 168 -6.75 7.95 -0.91
CA PHE A 168 -5.75 8.79 -1.56
C PHE A 168 -6.09 9.09 -3.02
N ALA A 169 -5.54 10.21 -3.50
CA ALA A 169 -5.56 10.68 -4.87
C ALA A 169 -4.17 11.19 -5.26
N LEU A 170 -3.89 11.18 -6.56
CA LEU A 170 -2.62 11.65 -7.11
C LEU A 170 -2.79 13.04 -7.71
N ARG A 171 -1.78 13.89 -7.54
CA ARG A 171 -1.71 15.24 -8.11
C ARG A 171 -0.38 15.41 -8.83
N CYS A 172 -0.41 15.98 -10.02
CA CYS A 172 0.79 16.43 -10.73
C CYS A 172 0.66 17.90 -11.10
N SER A 173 1.68 18.69 -10.80
CA SER A 173 1.87 20.04 -11.34
C SER A 173 2.88 19.97 -12.48
N SER A 174 2.51 20.42 -13.68
CA SER A 174 3.38 20.44 -14.87
C SER A 174 2.96 21.57 -15.80
N ALA A 175 3.94 22.35 -16.27
CA ALA A 175 3.72 23.52 -17.14
C ALA A 175 2.66 24.53 -16.62
N GLY A 176 2.61 24.73 -15.29
CA GLY A 176 1.64 25.62 -14.65
C GLY A 176 0.19 25.10 -14.65
N LYS A 177 -0.03 23.81 -14.97
CA LYS A 177 -1.33 23.13 -14.88
C LYS A 177 -1.28 22.01 -13.86
N GLU A 178 -2.42 21.77 -13.23
CA GLU A 178 -2.60 20.65 -12.31
C GLU A 178 -3.43 19.53 -12.94
N TYR A 179 -2.97 18.31 -12.72
CA TYR A 179 -3.57 17.07 -13.17
C TYR A 179 -3.88 16.19 -11.97
N TRP A 180 -5.03 15.52 -12.00
CA TRP A 180 -5.53 14.74 -10.87
C TRP A 180 -5.93 13.33 -11.28
N ASP A 181 -5.52 12.35 -10.49
CA ASP A 181 -6.07 10.99 -10.53
C ASP A 181 -6.71 10.63 -9.19
N ASN A 182 -8.03 10.81 -9.12
CA ASN A 182 -8.88 10.49 -7.97
C ASN A 182 -9.69 9.21 -8.21
N ASN A 183 -9.17 8.27 -9.00
CA ASN A 183 -9.87 7.04 -9.35
C ASN A 183 -11.30 7.25 -9.94
N ARG A 184 -11.49 8.22 -10.85
CA ARG A 184 -12.81 8.58 -11.43
C ARG A 184 -13.83 9.04 -10.37
N GLY A 185 -13.37 9.69 -9.32
CA GLY A 185 -14.19 10.19 -8.23
C GLY A 185 -14.36 9.23 -7.05
N SER A 186 -13.93 7.97 -7.17
CA SER A 186 -14.02 7.00 -6.08
C SER A 186 -12.83 6.99 -5.12
N ASN A 187 -11.75 7.69 -5.47
CA ASN A 187 -10.42 7.60 -4.83
C ASN A 187 -9.84 6.18 -4.79
N TYR A 188 -8.58 6.09 -4.39
CA TYR A 188 -7.95 4.82 -4.04
C TYR A 188 -8.12 4.58 -2.54
N VAL A 189 -8.48 3.36 -2.15
CA VAL A 189 -8.84 3.06 -0.76
C VAL A 189 -8.00 1.89 -0.24
N LEU A 190 -7.28 2.14 0.85
CA LEU A 190 -6.62 1.12 1.67
C LEU A 190 -7.46 0.89 2.92
N GLU A 191 -7.78 -0.35 3.24
CA GLU A 191 -8.49 -0.73 4.45
C GLU A 191 -7.55 -1.45 5.42
N CYS A 192 -7.55 -1.05 6.69
CA CYS A 192 -6.81 -1.75 7.73
C CYS A 192 -7.57 -3.02 8.14
N LYS A 193 -6.92 -4.19 8.03
CA LYS A 193 -7.47 -5.49 8.41
C LYS A 193 -6.53 -6.23 9.34
N THR A 194 -7.05 -7.24 10.02
CA THR A 194 -6.25 -8.20 10.77
C THR A 194 -6.09 -9.51 10.03
N MET A 195 -5.05 -10.27 10.38
CA MET A 195 -4.92 -11.66 9.91
C MET A 195 -6.18 -12.48 10.23
N ALA A 196 -6.80 -12.30 11.39
CA ALA A 196 -8.07 -12.97 11.72
C ALA A 196 -9.16 -12.72 10.67
N ASP A 197 -9.39 -11.45 10.30
CA ASP A 197 -10.40 -11.07 9.29
C ASP A 197 -10.13 -11.73 7.93
N HIS A 198 -8.85 -11.86 7.56
CA HIS A 198 -8.43 -12.46 6.29
C HIS A 198 -8.76 -13.96 6.23
N TYR A 199 -8.55 -14.70 7.33
CA TYR A 199 -8.86 -16.13 7.40
C TYR A 199 -10.37 -16.41 7.49
N GLU A 200 -11.14 -15.59 8.21
CA GLU A 200 -12.60 -15.72 8.25
C GLU A 200 -13.26 -15.45 6.89
N THR A 201 -12.70 -14.51 6.12
CA THR A 201 -13.21 -14.21 4.77
C THR A 201 -12.90 -15.35 3.79
N SER A 202 -11.72 -15.96 3.90
CA SER A 202 -11.31 -17.09 3.06
C SER A 202 -12.16 -18.34 3.34
N SER A 203 -12.43 -18.64 4.61
CA SER A 203 -13.25 -19.79 5.02
C SER A 203 -14.73 -19.66 4.64
N LYS A 204 -15.29 -18.45 4.58
CA LYS A 204 -16.66 -18.20 4.09
C LYS A 204 -16.81 -18.34 2.57
N SER A 205 -15.72 -18.19 1.80
CA SER A 205 -15.73 -18.40 0.34
C SER A 205 -15.60 -19.86 -0.07
N SER A 206 -15.16 -20.74 0.83
CA SER A 206 -14.98 -22.17 0.56
C SER A 206 -16.13 -22.97 1.19
N ASN A 207 -17.22 -23.15 0.44
CA ASN A 207 -18.27 -24.12 0.74
C ASN A 207 -17.95 -25.52 0.18
N ASP A 208 -16.69 -25.82 -0.10
CA ASP A 208 -16.26 -27.18 -0.42
C ASP A 208 -16.02 -27.95 0.88
N HIS A 209 -17.02 -28.74 1.26
CA HIS A 209 -16.86 -29.80 2.24
C HIS A 209 -15.69 -30.70 1.83
N PRO A 210 -14.74 -31.00 2.73
CA PRO A 210 -13.70 -31.99 2.43
C PRO A 210 -14.36 -33.35 2.25
N VAL A 211 -14.40 -33.83 1.00
CA VAL A 211 -14.72 -35.23 0.70
C VAL A 211 -13.49 -36.05 1.05
N PHE A 212 -13.55 -36.76 2.16
CA PHE A 212 -12.59 -37.80 2.48
C PHE A 212 -12.96 -39.05 1.67
N TYR A 213 -12.12 -39.42 0.71
CA TYR A 213 -12.10 -40.76 0.12
C TYR A 213 -11.29 -41.70 1.00
#